data_AF-A0A1L5YND9-F1
#
_entry.id   AF-A0A1L5YND9-F1
#
_cell.length_a   1.000
_cell.length_b   1.000
_cell.length_c   1.000
_cell.angle_alpha   90.00
_cell.angle_beta   90.00
_cell.angle_gamma   90.00
#
_symmetry.space_group_name_H-M   'P 1'
#
loop_
_entity.id
_entity.type
_entity.pdbx_description
1 polymer ?
#
loop_
_entity_poly.entity_id
_entity_poly.type
_entity_poly.pdbx_seq_one_letter_code
_entity_poly.pdbx_strand_id
1 'polypeptide(L)'
;PFSVARSYHTLFQIFWFFMCWVGYTIFFLPRLAPLPPGQRGLINLLFWLCMIVGAGALVGIYLGQKGIVTGEAAYWVGSQGWEFMELGRLFQILLLAAFALWIFIIYRAVKPWLTRKNLWSVPSWLLYGSGVMVFFLFFGLLVQPNTNFAVADYWRWMVVHMWVEVTFEVFTTVIVAYVMVQMNFINRVMAERAIFLAVMMFLFTATIGIAHNFYWIAKP
;
A
#
# COMPACT_ATOMS: atom_id res chain seq x y z
N PRO A 1 -0.73 -2.86 27.77
CA PRO A 1 -1.12 -4.29 27.72
C PRO A 1 -0.44 -4.97 26.53
N PHE A 2 -0.27 -6.29 26.58
CA PHE A 2 0.35 -7.02 25.48
C PHE A 2 -0.41 -6.85 24.16
N SER A 3 -1.75 -6.90 24.18
CA SER A 3 -2.60 -6.69 22.99
C SER A 3 -2.28 -5.40 22.24
N VAL A 4 -2.25 -4.27 22.96
CA VAL A 4 -1.96 -2.95 22.38
C VAL A 4 -0.54 -2.90 21.81
N ALA A 5 0.44 -3.39 22.58
CA ALA A 5 1.84 -3.40 22.14
C ALA A 5 2.03 -4.25 20.87
N ARG A 6 1.39 -5.43 20.81
CA ARG A 6 1.38 -6.29 19.63
C ARG A 6 0.79 -5.56 18.42
N SER A 7 -0.39 -4.93 18.58
CA SER A 7 -1.05 -4.22 17.48
C SER A 7 -0.27 -3.01 17.00
N TYR A 8 0.43 -2.29 17.89
CA TYR A 8 1.36 -1.26 17.46
C TYR A 8 2.55 -1.84 16.71
N HIS A 9 3.13 -2.92 17.19
CA HIS A 9 4.28 -3.54 16.53
C HIS A 9 3.93 -3.98 15.09
N THR A 10 2.85 -4.74 14.93
CA THR A 10 2.39 -5.23 13.62
C THR A 10 2.02 -4.08 12.69
N LEU A 11 1.24 -3.11 13.18
CA LEU A 11 0.73 -2.05 12.33
C LEU A 11 1.81 -1.02 11.97
N PHE A 12 2.60 -0.55 12.93
CA PHE A 12 3.59 0.48 12.64
C PHE A 12 4.71 -0.06 11.76
N GLN A 13 5.06 -1.36 11.86
CA GLN A 13 5.99 -1.99 10.94
C GLN A 13 5.58 -1.80 9.48
N ILE A 14 4.28 -1.94 9.19
CA ILE A 14 3.70 -1.70 7.87
C ILE A 14 3.71 -0.20 7.56
N PHE A 15 3.21 0.61 8.49
CA PHE A 15 2.98 2.03 8.29
C PHE A 15 4.26 2.83 7.99
N TRP A 16 5.31 2.70 8.82
CA TRP A 16 6.55 3.47 8.61
C TRP A 16 7.22 3.08 7.29
N PHE A 17 7.18 1.80 6.96
CA PHE A 17 7.78 1.28 5.75
C PHE A 17 7.11 1.88 4.52
N PHE A 18 5.78 1.94 4.50
CA PHE A 18 5.03 2.64 3.46
C PHE A 18 5.37 4.11 3.33
N MET A 19 5.50 4.80 4.46
CA MET A 19 5.85 6.23 4.43
C MET A 19 7.22 6.44 3.77
N CYS A 20 8.17 5.51 3.94
CA CYS A 20 9.43 5.54 3.20
C CYS A 20 9.24 5.39 1.69
N TRP A 21 8.37 4.50 1.21
CA TRP A 21 8.09 4.37 -0.24
C TRP A 21 7.39 5.58 -0.82
N VAL A 22 6.39 6.10 -0.11
CA VAL A 22 5.70 7.34 -0.49
C VAL A 22 6.72 8.49 -0.58
N GLY A 23 7.59 8.62 0.42
CA GLY A 23 8.67 9.62 0.42
C GLY A 23 9.65 9.42 -0.74
N TYR A 24 10.11 8.19 -0.97
CA TYR A 24 11.06 7.87 -2.03
C TYR A 24 10.49 8.20 -3.41
N THR A 25 9.25 7.78 -3.69
CA THR A 25 8.60 8.07 -4.98
C THR A 25 8.46 9.57 -5.21
N ILE A 26 8.04 10.35 -4.20
CA ILE A 26 7.92 11.81 -4.29
C ILE A 26 9.29 12.47 -4.51
N PHE A 27 10.32 12.04 -3.79
CA PHE A 27 11.70 12.51 -3.97
C PHE A 27 12.23 12.23 -5.38
N PHE A 28 11.74 11.16 -5.98
CA PHE A 28 12.18 10.70 -7.28
C PHE A 28 11.47 11.40 -8.46
N LEU A 29 10.21 11.82 -8.29
CA LEU A 29 9.40 12.45 -9.34
C LEU A 29 10.10 13.60 -10.12
N PRO A 30 10.79 14.57 -9.48
CA PRO A 30 11.42 15.69 -10.19
C PRO A 30 12.54 15.26 -11.14
N ARG A 31 13.16 14.09 -10.90
CA ARG A 31 14.22 13.54 -11.76
C ARG A 31 13.66 12.90 -13.03
N LEU A 32 12.40 12.51 -13.02
CA LEU A 32 11.74 11.88 -14.17
C LEU A 32 11.13 12.92 -15.12
N ALA A 33 10.48 13.93 -14.56
CA ALA A 33 9.72 14.90 -15.34
C ALA A 33 9.63 16.25 -14.62
N PRO A 34 9.49 17.36 -15.38
CA PRO A 34 9.17 18.65 -14.78
C PRO A 34 7.84 18.55 -14.02
N LEU A 35 7.86 19.02 -12.77
CA LEU A 35 6.70 18.93 -11.89
C LEU A 35 5.59 19.91 -12.31
N PRO A 36 4.32 19.48 -12.33
CA PRO A 36 3.20 20.37 -12.63
C PRO A 36 2.90 21.34 -11.46
N PRO A 37 2.20 22.45 -11.71
CA PRO A 37 1.86 23.41 -10.66
C PRO A 37 0.96 22.80 -9.59
N GLY A 38 1.12 23.25 -8.35
CA GLY A 38 0.34 22.79 -7.19
C GLY A 38 0.83 21.47 -6.55
N GLN A 39 1.89 20.85 -7.05
CA GLN A 39 2.41 19.57 -6.52
C GLN A 39 2.79 19.68 -5.03
N ARG A 40 3.42 20.78 -4.62
CA ARG A 40 3.80 21.02 -3.20
C ARG A 40 2.59 21.02 -2.26
N GLY A 41 1.48 21.62 -2.69
CA GLY A 41 0.24 21.65 -1.90
C GLY A 41 -0.34 20.25 -1.70
N LEU A 42 -0.35 19.43 -2.76
CA LEU A 42 -0.81 18.04 -2.70
C LEU A 42 0.10 17.17 -1.81
N ILE A 43 1.42 17.36 -1.88
CA ILE A 43 2.38 16.65 -1.03
C ILE A 43 2.18 17.03 0.45
N ASN A 44 1.97 18.31 0.75
CA ASN A 44 1.69 18.75 2.12
C ASN A 44 0.36 18.18 2.64
N LEU A 45 -0.68 18.15 1.79
CA LEU A 45 -1.96 17.52 2.13
C LEU A 45 -1.78 16.02 2.43
N LEU A 46 -1.05 15.31 1.57
CA LEU A 46 -0.72 13.90 1.76
C LEU A 46 0.02 13.67 3.09
N PHE A 47 1.02 14.51 3.39
CA PHE A 47 1.76 14.45 4.65
C PHE A 47 0.81 14.56 5.86
N TRP A 48 -0.07 15.57 5.87
CA TRP A 48 -1.02 15.76 6.97
C TRP A 48 -2.03 14.62 7.08
N LEU A 49 -2.54 14.09 5.97
CA LEU A 49 -3.41 12.92 5.98
C LEU A 49 -2.72 11.72 6.63
N CYS A 50 -1.47 11.42 6.25
CA CYS A 50 -0.69 10.34 6.85
C CYS A 50 -0.45 10.58 8.35
N MET A 51 -0.11 11.80 8.76
CA MET A 51 0.07 12.13 10.19
C MET A 51 -1.22 11.93 10.99
N ILE A 52 -2.37 12.36 10.46
CA ILE A 52 -3.68 12.15 11.08
C ILE A 52 -3.99 10.67 11.22
N VAL A 53 -3.72 9.86 10.19
CA VAL A 53 -3.92 8.40 10.25
C VAL A 53 -3.01 7.76 11.29
N GLY A 54 -1.72 8.12 11.34
CA GLY A 54 -0.77 7.57 12.30
C GLY A 54 -1.15 7.92 13.75
N ALA A 55 -1.49 9.18 14.01
CA ALA A 55 -1.97 9.62 15.33
C ALA A 55 -3.31 8.96 15.70
N GLY A 56 -4.21 8.84 14.72
CA GLY A 56 -5.50 8.16 14.87
C GLY A 56 -5.33 6.68 15.20
N ALA A 57 -4.39 5.99 14.56
CA ALA A 57 -4.06 4.61 14.87
C ALA A 57 -3.47 4.46 16.28
N LEU A 58 -2.56 5.35 16.69
CA LEU A 58 -2.03 5.35 18.06
C LEU A 58 -3.15 5.47 19.09
N VAL A 59 -3.97 6.52 18.99
CA VAL A 59 -5.01 6.81 19.98
C VAL A 59 -6.16 5.81 19.88
N GLY A 60 -6.64 5.52 18.67
CA GLY A 60 -7.78 4.64 18.41
C GLY A 60 -7.55 3.20 18.88
N ILE A 61 -6.39 2.61 18.56
CA ILE A 61 -6.06 1.24 18.99
C ILE A 61 -5.98 1.16 20.52
N TYR A 62 -5.36 2.15 21.17
CA TYR A 62 -5.29 2.20 22.62
C TYR A 62 -6.68 2.25 23.25
N LEU A 63 -7.52 3.20 22.81
CA LEU A 63 -8.86 3.41 23.36
C LEU A 63 -9.79 2.22 23.11
N GLY A 64 -9.74 1.64 21.91
CA GLY A 64 -10.55 0.49 21.54
C GLY A 64 -10.16 -0.77 22.31
N GLN A 65 -8.87 -1.12 22.35
CA GLN A 65 -8.43 -2.36 23.00
C GLN A 65 -8.41 -2.29 24.53
N LYS A 66 -8.36 -1.10 25.13
CA LYS A 66 -8.58 -0.91 26.57
C LYS A 66 -10.05 -0.97 26.96
N GLY A 67 -10.98 -1.01 26.00
CA GLY A 67 -12.42 -0.98 26.27
C GLY A 67 -12.92 0.39 26.76
N ILE A 68 -12.16 1.47 26.52
CA ILE A 68 -12.59 2.84 26.86
C ILE A 68 -13.66 3.30 25.85
N VAL A 69 -13.49 2.92 24.58
CA VAL A 69 -14.49 3.11 23.53
C VAL A 69 -15.04 1.74 23.15
N THR A 70 -16.36 1.59 23.11
CA THR A 70 -17.06 0.32 22.86
C THR A 70 -18.15 0.47 21.80
N GLY A 71 -18.70 -0.65 21.33
CA GLY A 71 -19.76 -0.67 20.32
C GLY A 71 -19.33 -0.13 18.96
N GLU A 72 -20.22 0.55 18.25
CA GLU A 72 -19.95 1.08 16.90
C GLU A 72 -18.80 2.10 16.87
N ALA A 73 -18.64 2.87 17.94
CA ALA A 73 -17.54 3.82 18.05
C ALA A 73 -16.17 3.11 18.02
N ALA A 74 -16.06 1.91 18.61
CA ALA A 74 -14.82 1.14 18.58
C ALA A 74 -14.47 0.66 17.16
N TYR A 75 -15.47 0.33 16.35
CA TYR A 75 -15.27 -0.02 14.95
C TYR A 75 -14.80 1.17 14.10
N TRP A 76 -15.38 2.35 14.30
CA TRP A 76 -15.07 3.53 13.50
C TRP A 76 -13.77 4.22 13.89
N VAL A 77 -13.57 4.49 15.18
CA VAL A 77 -12.43 5.27 15.69
C VAL A 77 -11.51 4.49 16.63
N GLY A 78 -11.90 3.28 17.02
CA GLY A 78 -11.12 2.42 17.90
C GLY A 78 -10.22 1.44 17.14
N SER A 79 -10.42 0.15 17.40
CA SER A 79 -9.70 -0.95 16.77
C SER A 79 -10.67 -1.98 16.19
N GLN A 80 -10.45 -2.38 14.93
CA GLN A 80 -11.26 -3.42 14.27
C GLN A 80 -10.97 -4.85 14.78
N GLY A 81 -9.84 -5.05 15.47
CA GLY A 81 -9.50 -6.34 16.10
C GLY A 81 -8.94 -7.40 15.16
N TRP A 82 -8.71 -7.06 13.90
CA TRP A 82 -8.04 -7.92 12.93
C TRP A 82 -6.54 -7.63 12.87
N GLU A 83 -5.73 -8.68 12.95
CA GLU A 83 -4.28 -8.54 12.82
C GLU A 83 -3.90 -7.92 11.47
N PHE A 84 -2.98 -6.94 11.49
CA PHE A 84 -2.56 -6.09 10.36
C PHE A 84 -3.61 -5.09 9.86
N MET A 85 -4.84 -5.16 10.36
CA MET A 85 -5.95 -4.27 10.02
C MET A 85 -6.60 -3.69 11.28
N GLU A 86 -5.79 -3.30 12.26
CA GLU A 86 -6.27 -2.84 13.56
C GLU A 86 -6.80 -1.41 13.54
N LEU A 87 -6.54 -0.61 12.49
CA LEU A 87 -7.05 0.77 12.42
C LEU A 87 -8.57 0.78 12.50
N GLY A 88 -9.15 1.75 13.22
CA GLY A 88 -10.57 2.08 13.07
C GLY A 88 -10.93 2.39 11.61
N ARG A 89 -12.18 2.09 11.22
CA ARG A 89 -12.65 2.23 9.84
C ARG A 89 -12.45 3.63 9.26
N LEU A 90 -12.66 4.67 10.06
CA LEU A 90 -12.46 6.05 9.64
C LEU A 90 -11.00 6.28 9.19
N PHE A 91 -10.04 5.83 9.99
CA PHE A 91 -8.62 6.00 9.70
C PHE A 91 -8.18 5.13 8.52
N GLN A 92 -8.77 3.95 8.34
CA GLN A 92 -8.54 3.14 7.15
C GLN A 92 -9.03 3.84 5.87
N ILE A 93 -10.22 4.47 5.89
CA ILE A 93 -10.73 5.23 4.74
C ILE A 93 -9.82 6.43 4.46
N LEU A 94 -9.39 7.16 5.49
CA LEU A 94 -8.43 8.26 5.35
C LEU A 94 -7.09 7.78 4.78
N LEU A 95 -6.61 6.60 5.18
CA LEU A 95 -5.40 5.98 4.63
C LEU A 95 -5.57 5.65 3.14
N LEU A 96 -6.70 5.08 2.74
CA LEU A 96 -7.01 4.81 1.33
C LEU A 96 -7.09 6.11 0.53
N ALA A 97 -7.70 7.17 1.08
CA ALA A 97 -7.74 8.48 0.44
C ALA A 97 -6.35 9.09 0.29
N ALA A 98 -5.49 8.95 1.30
CA ALA A 98 -4.09 9.38 1.24
C ALA A 98 -3.33 8.63 0.13
N PHE A 99 -3.47 7.31 0.05
CA PHE A 99 -2.83 6.52 -1.01
C PHE A 99 -3.39 6.79 -2.40
N ALA A 100 -4.70 7.04 -2.54
CA ALA A 100 -5.30 7.46 -3.80
C ALA A 100 -4.75 8.84 -4.25
N LEU A 101 -4.62 9.79 -3.30
CA LEU A 101 -3.98 11.08 -3.53
C LEU A 101 -2.51 10.90 -3.94
N TRP A 102 -1.78 9.98 -3.31
CA TRP A 102 -0.40 9.66 -3.67
C TRP A 102 -0.28 9.13 -5.10
N ILE A 103 -1.13 8.19 -5.52
CA ILE A 103 -1.17 7.74 -6.92
C ILE A 103 -1.46 8.92 -7.85
N PHE A 104 -2.39 9.79 -7.48
CA PHE A 104 -2.72 10.97 -8.28
C PHE A 104 -1.50 11.91 -8.43
N ILE A 105 -0.72 12.13 -7.37
CA ILE A 105 0.54 12.89 -7.39
C ILE A 105 1.53 12.25 -8.36
N ILE A 106 1.72 10.93 -8.31
CA ILE A 106 2.60 10.19 -9.23
C ILE A 106 2.11 10.32 -10.67
N TYR A 107 0.83 10.05 -10.91
CA TYR A 107 0.21 10.14 -12.23
C TYR A 107 0.43 11.51 -12.86
N ARG A 108 0.21 12.61 -12.11
CA ARG A 108 0.41 13.97 -12.62
C ARG A 108 1.85 14.23 -13.08
N ALA A 109 2.84 13.68 -12.37
CA ALA A 109 4.24 13.82 -12.74
C ALA A 109 4.64 12.93 -13.92
N VAL A 110 4.14 11.69 -13.97
CA VAL A 110 4.52 10.69 -14.99
C VAL A 110 3.67 10.82 -16.27
N LYS A 111 2.54 11.53 -16.25
CA LYS A 111 1.63 11.69 -17.41
C LYS A 111 2.34 12.02 -18.74
N PRO A 112 3.33 12.94 -18.82
CA PRO A 112 4.02 13.23 -20.07
C PRO A 112 4.80 12.04 -20.65
N TRP A 113 5.21 11.09 -19.80
CA TRP A 113 5.96 9.89 -20.18
C TRP A 113 5.07 8.74 -20.66
N LEU A 114 3.77 8.73 -20.31
CA LEU A 114 2.80 7.70 -20.68
C LEU A 114 2.41 7.79 -22.16
N THR A 115 3.35 7.47 -23.05
CA THR A 115 3.14 7.37 -24.49
C THR A 115 3.20 5.91 -24.93
N ARG A 116 2.61 5.56 -26.09
CA ARG A 116 2.62 4.17 -26.60
C ARG A 116 4.02 3.56 -26.71
N LYS A 117 5.06 4.38 -26.90
CA LYS A 117 6.46 3.93 -26.99
C LYS A 117 7.10 3.65 -25.63
N ASN A 118 6.57 4.23 -24.55
CA ASN A 118 7.13 4.16 -23.19
C ASN A 118 6.18 3.50 -22.18
N LEU A 119 5.17 2.76 -22.63
CA LEU A 119 4.19 2.08 -21.77
C LEU A 119 4.85 1.15 -20.76
N TRP A 120 5.96 0.51 -21.12
CA TRP A 120 6.68 -0.43 -20.26
C TRP A 120 7.94 0.16 -19.61
N SER A 121 8.06 1.49 -19.65
CA SER A 121 9.19 2.17 -19.03
C SER A 121 9.11 2.12 -17.51
N VAL A 122 10.24 2.32 -16.84
CA VAL A 122 10.33 2.35 -15.38
C VAL A 122 9.28 3.30 -14.74
N PRO A 123 9.10 4.55 -15.20
CA PRO A 123 8.07 5.44 -14.64
C PRO A 123 6.65 4.87 -14.76
N SER A 124 6.34 4.24 -15.88
CA SER A 124 5.04 3.60 -16.10
C SER A 124 4.83 2.43 -15.13
N TRP A 125 5.85 1.59 -14.95
CA TRP A 125 5.82 0.50 -13.98
C TRP A 125 5.69 0.98 -12.54
N LEU A 126 6.32 2.10 -12.19
CA LEU A 126 6.14 2.71 -10.87
C LEU A 126 4.69 3.12 -10.64
N LEU A 127 4.04 3.72 -11.64
CA LEU A 127 2.63 4.08 -11.58
C LEU A 127 1.72 2.84 -11.50
N TYR A 128 1.96 1.84 -12.34
CA TYR A 128 1.14 0.61 -12.37
C TYR A 128 1.28 -0.18 -11.06
N GLY A 129 2.51 -0.38 -10.59
CA GLY A 129 2.78 -1.02 -9.30
C GLY A 129 2.09 -0.29 -8.15
N SER A 130 2.20 1.04 -8.10
CA SER A 130 1.47 1.87 -7.11
C SER A 130 -0.03 1.69 -7.22
N GLY A 131 -0.57 1.73 -8.44
CA GLY A 131 -2.00 1.56 -8.70
C GLY A 131 -2.54 0.22 -8.22
N VAL A 132 -1.89 -0.88 -8.62
CA VAL A 132 -2.28 -2.24 -8.24
C VAL A 132 -2.19 -2.41 -6.72
N MET A 133 -1.09 -1.94 -6.13
CA MET A 133 -0.87 -2.00 -4.68
C MET A 133 -2.01 -1.33 -3.89
N VAL A 134 -2.39 -0.10 -4.25
CA VAL A 134 -3.50 0.60 -3.57
C VAL A 134 -4.85 -0.02 -3.89
N PHE A 135 -5.05 -0.53 -5.11
CA PHE A 135 -6.27 -1.25 -5.49
C PHE A 135 -6.54 -2.44 -4.54
N PHE A 136 -5.53 -3.24 -4.21
CA PHE A 136 -5.70 -4.35 -3.27
C PHE A 136 -6.04 -3.88 -1.84
N LEU A 137 -5.59 -2.71 -1.40
CA LEU A 137 -5.97 -2.18 -0.09
C LEU A 137 -7.47 -1.88 0.02
N PHE A 138 -8.15 -1.57 -1.09
CA PHE A 138 -9.61 -1.33 -1.08
C PHE A 138 -10.42 -2.57 -0.68
N PHE A 139 -9.90 -3.79 -0.91
CA PHE A 139 -10.56 -5.01 -0.45
C PHE A 139 -10.69 -5.07 1.07
N GLY A 140 -9.87 -4.32 1.82
CA GLY A 140 -9.98 -4.21 3.27
C GLY A 140 -11.28 -3.55 3.74
N LEU A 141 -12.03 -2.87 2.86
CA LEU A 141 -13.36 -2.36 3.16
C LEU A 141 -14.44 -3.46 3.23
N LEU A 142 -14.16 -4.62 2.65
CA LEU A 142 -15.07 -5.77 2.64
C LEU A 142 -15.00 -6.61 3.93
N VAL A 143 -13.98 -6.39 4.76
CA VAL A 143 -13.85 -7.02 6.08
C VAL A 143 -14.79 -6.31 7.05
N GLN A 144 -15.94 -6.89 7.41
CA GLN A 144 -16.91 -6.26 8.32
C GLN A 144 -17.13 -7.08 9.60
N PRO A 145 -17.58 -6.46 10.71
CA PRO A 145 -17.80 -7.18 11.97
C PRO A 145 -18.87 -8.28 11.91
N ASN A 146 -19.83 -8.14 10.98
CA ASN A 146 -20.97 -9.05 10.81
C ASN A 146 -20.75 -10.13 9.72
N THR A 147 -19.62 -10.11 9.02
CA THR A 147 -19.30 -11.12 8.00
C THR A 147 -18.80 -12.41 8.64
N ASN A 148 -19.08 -13.55 7.98
CA ASN A 148 -18.50 -14.84 8.38
C ASN A 148 -16.97 -14.74 8.46
N PHE A 149 -16.39 -15.34 9.51
CA PHE A 149 -14.94 -15.27 9.77
C PHE A 149 -14.09 -15.68 8.55
N ALA A 150 -14.41 -16.78 7.87
CA ALA A 150 -13.64 -17.26 6.73
C ALA A 150 -13.68 -16.29 5.54
N VAL A 151 -14.81 -15.60 5.36
CA VAL A 151 -14.98 -14.58 4.31
C VAL A 151 -14.22 -13.30 4.68
N ALA A 152 -14.30 -12.87 5.94
CA ALA A 152 -13.55 -11.73 6.45
C ALA A 152 -12.03 -11.97 6.35
N ASP A 153 -11.57 -13.16 6.73
CA ASP A 153 -10.16 -13.55 6.68
C ASP A 153 -9.65 -13.65 5.24
N TYR A 154 -10.47 -14.14 4.30
CA TYR A 154 -10.16 -14.11 2.87
C TYR A 154 -9.85 -12.68 2.38
N TRP A 155 -10.72 -11.72 2.70
CA TRP A 155 -10.49 -10.32 2.31
C TRP A 155 -9.31 -9.70 3.06
N ARG A 156 -9.08 -10.07 4.32
CA ARG A 156 -7.91 -9.65 5.09
C ARG A 156 -6.63 -10.09 4.39
N TRP A 157 -6.53 -11.33 3.93
CA TRP A 157 -5.35 -11.79 3.20
C TRP A 157 -5.24 -11.18 1.81
N MET A 158 -6.37 -10.86 1.14
CA MET A 158 -6.33 -10.10 -0.12
C MET A 158 -5.72 -8.72 0.08
N VAL A 159 -5.84 -8.15 1.28
CA VAL A 159 -5.05 -6.98 1.68
C VAL A 159 -3.64 -7.41 2.02
N VAL A 160 -3.42 -8.15 3.09
CA VAL A 160 -2.09 -8.38 3.69
C VAL A 160 -1.12 -9.07 2.74
N HIS A 161 -1.51 -10.19 2.13
CA HIS A 161 -0.63 -10.98 1.29
C HIS A 161 -0.33 -10.26 -0.03
N MET A 162 -1.37 -9.85 -0.76
CA MET A 162 -1.18 -9.14 -2.04
C MET A 162 -0.52 -7.79 -1.83
N TRP A 163 -0.76 -7.13 -0.70
CA TRP A 163 -0.04 -5.92 -0.34
C TRP A 163 1.46 -6.19 -0.23
N VAL A 164 1.88 -7.15 0.59
CA VAL A 164 3.30 -7.48 0.77
C VAL A 164 3.89 -7.84 -0.60
N GLU A 165 3.33 -8.82 -1.28
CA GLU A 165 3.94 -9.37 -2.49
C GLU A 165 3.96 -8.34 -3.64
N VAL A 166 2.89 -7.57 -3.86
CA VAL A 166 2.89 -6.53 -4.91
C VAL A 166 3.73 -5.31 -4.52
N THR A 167 3.75 -4.90 -3.26
CA THR A 167 4.55 -3.73 -2.84
C THR A 167 6.03 -4.06 -2.84
N PHE A 168 6.44 -5.15 -2.19
CA PHE A 168 7.85 -5.46 -2.04
C PHE A 168 8.45 -5.92 -3.37
N GLU A 169 7.84 -6.87 -4.07
CA GLU A 169 8.49 -7.53 -5.19
C GLU A 169 8.45 -6.66 -6.45
N VAL A 170 7.32 -6.00 -6.75
CA VAL A 170 7.20 -5.14 -7.94
C VAL A 170 7.97 -3.85 -7.76
N PHE A 171 7.77 -3.10 -6.67
CA PHE A 171 8.47 -1.81 -6.52
C PHE A 171 9.98 -1.97 -6.36
N THR A 172 10.43 -2.93 -5.55
CA THR A 172 11.88 -3.12 -5.36
C THR A 172 12.53 -3.48 -6.68
N THR A 173 11.92 -4.36 -7.47
CA THR A 173 12.42 -4.72 -8.81
C THR A 173 12.51 -3.49 -9.72
N VAL A 174 11.47 -2.66 -9.77
CA VAL A 174 11.44 -1.45 -10.61
C VAL A 174 12.50 -0.44 -10.18
N ILE A 175 12.65 -0.19 -8.87
CA ILE A 175 13.60 0.79 -8.34
C ILE A 175 15.03 0.31 -8.47
N VAL A 176 15.32 -0.95 -8.16
CA VAL A 176 16.66 -1.52 -8.31
C VAL A 176 17.07 -1.47 -9.78
N ALA A 177 16.20 -1.92 -10.69
CA ALA A 177 16.45 -1.84 -12.12
C ALA A 177 16.66 -0.40 -12.59
N TYR A 178 15.88 0.56 -12.08
CA TYR A 178 16.07 1.97 -12.38
C TYR A 178 17.45 2.48 -11.95
N VAL A 179 17.83 2.21 -10.69
CA VAL A 179 19.10 2.64 -10.12
C VAL A 179 20.27 2.02 -10.90
N MET A 180 20.18 0.76 -11.30
CA MET A 180 21.17 0.11 -12.17
C MET A 180 21.27 0.76 -13.55
N VAL A 181 20.15 1.19 -14.15
CA VAL A 181 20.16 1.96 -15.41
C VAL A 181 20.81 3.32 -15.23
N GLN A 182 20.53 4.04 -14.13
CA GLN A 182 21.14 5.35 -13.86
C GLN A 182 22.64 5.27 -13.59
N MET A 183 23.11 4.19 -12.98
CA MET A 183 24.54 3.94 -12.75
C MET A 183 25.25 3.36 -13.98
N ASN A 184 24.54 3.23 -15.12
CA ASN A 184 25.05 2.62 -16.35
C ASN A 184 25.54 1.17 -16.20
N PHE A 185 25.02 0.41 -15.23
CA PHE A 185 25.35 -1.02 -15.09
C PHE A 185 24.57 -1.89 -16.07
N ILE A 186 23.35 -1.50 -16.43
CA ILE A 186 22.51 -2.22 -17.38
C ILE A 186 21.85 -1.23 -18.34
N ASN A 187 21.55 -1.68 -19.56
CA ASN A 187 20.82 -0.87 -20.51
C ASN A 187 19.31 -0.86 -20.21
N ARG A 188 18.62 0.19 -20.69
CA ARG A 188 17.19 0.39 -20.46
C ARG A 188 16.32 -0.77 -20.96
N VAL A 189 16.64 -1.33 -22.13
CA VAL A 189 15.83 -2.40 -22.75
C VAL A 189 15.89 -3.68 -21.92
N MET A 190 17.08 -4.01 -21.39
CA MET A 190 17.29 -5.14 -20.50
C MET A 190 16.50 -4.97 -19.19
N ALA A 191 16.56 -3.78 -18.59
CA ALA A 191 15.81 -3.45 -17.39
C ALA A 191 14.30 -3.60 -17.60
N GLU A 192 13.75 -3.00 -18.67
CA GLU A 192 12.31 -3.06 -18.97
C GLU A 192 11.82 -4.50 -19.19
N ARG A 193 12.60 -5.34 -19.89
CA ARG A 193 12.27 -6.77 -20.10
C ARG A 193 12.32 -7.58 -18.81
N ALA A 194 13.35 -7.36 -17.99
CA ALA A 194 13.51 -8.05 -16.70
C ALA A 194 12.38 -7.69 -15.74
N ILE A 195 12.05 -6.39 -15.62
CA ILE A 195 10.90 -5.93 -14.83
C ILE A 195 9.62 -6.59 -15.33
N PHE A 196 9.36 -6.54 -16.63
CA PHE A 196 8.13 -7.12 -17.20
C PHE A 196 7.98 -8.60 -16.83
N LEU A 197 9.03 -9.40 -17.06
CA LEU A 197 8.99 -10.83 -16.73
C LEU A 197 8.78 -11.07 -15.23
N ALA A 198 9.56 -10.37 -14.39
CA ALA A 198 9.48 -10.51 -12.95
C ALA A 198 8.07 -10.17 -12.43
N VAL A 199 7.50 -9.04 -12.86
CA VAL A 199 6.15 -8.62 -12.43
C VAL A 199 5.09 -9.61 -12.88
N MET A 200 5.16 -10.15 -14.10
CA MET A 200 4.21 -11.16 -14.56
C MET A 200 4.31 -12.45 -13.74
N MET A 201 5.52 -12.91 -13.44
CA MET A 201 5.74 -14.09 -12.61
C MET A 201 5.19 -13.88 -11.20
N PHE A 202 5.54 -12.76 -10.56
CA PHE A 202 5.06 -12.42 -9.22
C PHE A 202 3.56 -12.31 -9.16
N LEU A 203 2.91 -11.60 -10.09
CA LEU A 203 1.44 -11.49 -10.09
C LEU A 203 0.76 -12.85 -10.22
N PHE A 204 1.29 -13.75 -11.05
CA PHE A 204 0.76 -15.09 -11.19
C PHE A 204 0.94 -15.91 -9.91
N THR A 205 2.15 -15.97 -9.37
CA THR A 205 2.43 -16.75 -8.17
C THR A 205 1.76 -16.19 -6.93
N ALA A 206 1.69 -14.87 -6.76
CA ALA A 206 1.09 -14.21 -5.62
C ALA A 206 -0.43 -14.40 -5.56
N THR A 207 -1.10 -14.21 -6.70
CA THR A 207 -2.56 -14.32 -6.77
C THR A 207 -3.03 -15.74 -6.43
N ILE A 208 -2.24 -16.76 -6.78
CA ILE A 208 -2.52 -18.16 -6.41
C ILE A 208 -2.00 -18.46 -4.99
N GLY A 209 -0.81 -17.95 -4.66
CA GLY A 209 -0.05 -18.18 -3.44
C GLY A 209 -0.80 -17.75 -2.19
N ILE A 210 -1.67 -16.73 -2.29
CA ILE A 210 -2.55 -16.31 -1.20
C ILE A 210 -3.33 -17.47 -0.58
N ALA A 211 -3.63 -18.51 -1.38
CA ALA A 211 -4.37 -19.68 -0.93
C ALA A 211 -3.68 -20.45 0.21
N HIS A 212 -2.36 -20.30 0.42
CA HIS A 212 -1.69 -20.92 1.56
C HIS A 212 -2.20 -20.41 2.90
N ASN A 213 -2.79 -19.21 2.93
CA ASN A 213 -3.40 -18.66 4.15
C ASN A 213 -4.76 -19.28 4.45
N PHE A 214 -5.31 -20.03 3.50
CA PHE A 214 -6.66 -20.58 3.61
C PHE A 214 -6.70 -22.05 4.01
N TYR A 215 -5.55 -22.70 4.19
CA TYR A 215 -5.44 -24.14 4.45
C TYR A 215 -6.26 -24.61 5.67
N TRP A 216 -6.40 -23.77 6.69
CA TRP A 216 -7.00 -24.17 7.97
C TRP A 216 -8.13 -23.25 8.44
N ILE A 217 -8.66 -22.38 7.57
CA ILE A 217 -9.73 -21.41 7.94
C ILE A 217 -11.15 -21.89 7.57
N ALA A 218 -11.33 -23.21 7.44
CA ALA A 218 -12.61 -23.86 7.08
C ALA A 218 -13.11 -23.59 5.65
N LYS A 219 -12.20 -23.27 4.72
CA LYS A 219 -12.48 -23.30 3.27
C LYS A 219 -12.34 -24.75 2.76
N PRO A 220 -13.20 -25.23 1.83
CA PRO A 220 -13.03 -26.54 1.21
C PRO A 220 -11.69 -26.67 0.48
#